data_AF-A0A936MC42-F1
#
_entry.id   AF-A0A936MC42-F1
#
_cell.length_a   1.000
_cell.length_b   1.000
_cell.length_c   1.000
_cell.angle_alpha   90.00
_cell.angle_beta   90.00
_cell.angle_gamma   90.00
#
_symmetry.space_group_name_H-M   'P 1'
#
loop_
_entity.id
_entity.type
_entity.pdbx_description
1 polymer ?
#
loop_
_entity_poly.entity_id
_entity_poly.type
_entity_poly.pdbx_seq_one_letter_code
_entity_poly.pdbx_strand_id
1 'polypeptide(L)' 'METSTLISEIQHLPLTERFYIVEETIKSIKKEDVKLQMELAARQLAEDYNTDTELTAFTSLDYEHFYEAK' A
#
# COMPACT_ATOMS: atom_id res chain seq x y z
N MET A 1 10.80 -20.47 18.96
CA MET A 1 12.10 -20.42 18.24
C MET A 1 12.74 -19.09 18.56
N GLU A 2 13.96 -19.10 19.06
CA GLU A 2 14.69 -17.86 19.28
C GLU A 2 15.26 -17.35 17.95
N THR A 3 15.41 -16.05 17.78
CA THR A 3 16.02 -15.48 16.56
C THR A 3 17.46 -15.96 16.37
N SER A 4 18.16 -16.25 17.47
CA SER A 4 19.49 -16.85 17.52
C SER A 4 19.54 -18.23 16.83
N THR A 5 18.54 -19.08 17.04
CA THR A 5 18.49 -20.42 16.43
C THR A 5 18.21 -20.34 14.94
N LEU A 6 17.35 -19.42 14.51
CA LEU A 6 17.07 -19.21 13.08
C LEU A 6 18.31 -18.70 12.33
N ILE A 7 19.06 -17.76 12.93
CA ILE A 7 20.30 -17.23 12.34
C ILE A 7 21.34 -18.35 12.19
N SER A 8 21.47 -19.21 13.20
CA SER A 8 22.41 -20.33 13.10
C SER A 8 21.99 -21.30 11.99
N GLU A 9 20.71 -21.63 11.86
CA GLU A 9 20.20 -22.48 10.77
C GLU A 9 20.50 -21.88 9.39
N ILE A 10 20.25 -20.58 9.19
CA ILE A 10 20.56 -19.88 7.93
C ILE A 10 22.05 -19.93 7.61
N GLN A 11 22.93 -19.84 8.62
CA GLN A 11 24.37 -19.92 8.42
C GLN A 11 24.84 -21.30 7.95
N HIS A 12 24.13 -22.38 8.28
CA HIS A 12 24.43 -23.74 7.86
C HIS A 12 23.95 -24.06 6.42
N LEU A 13 23.17 -23.17 5.81
CA LEU A 13 22.70 -23.36 4.44
C LEU A 13 23.81 -23.14 3.40
N PRO A 14 23.72 -23.78 2.23
CA PRO A 14 24.56 -23.47 1.08
C PRO A 14 24.55 -21.98 0.74
N LEU A 15 25.67 -21.48 0.22
CA LEU A 15 25.85 -20.06 -0.11
C LEU A 15 24.73 -19.51 -1.02
N THR A 16 24.29 -20.29 -1.99
CA THR A 16 23.20 -19.95 -2.92
C THR A 16 21.87 -19.72 -2.20
N GLU A 17 21.53 -20.55 -1.22
CA GLU A 17 20.30 -20.43 -0.44
C GLU A 17 20.36 -19.22 0.50
N ARG A 18 21.54 -18.94 1.07
CA ARG A 18 21.76 -17.73 1.86
C ARG A 18 21.55 -16.46 1.04
N PHE A 19 22.05 -16.42 -0.19
CA PHE A 19 21.81 -15.29 -1.11
C PHE A 19 20.32 -15.15 -1.44
N TYR A 20 19.63 -16.26 -1.70
CA TYR A 20 18.20 -16.25 -1.96
C TYR A 20 17.39 -15.67 -0.79
N ILE A 21 17.71 -16.06 0.45
CA ILE A 21 17.04 -15.53 1.64
C ILE A 21 17.25 -14.01 1.76
N VAL A 22 18.47 -13.53 1.51
CA VAL A 22 18.75 -12.08 1.53
C VAL A 22 17.93 -11.34 0.47
N GLU A 23 17.86 -11.88 -0.74
CA GLU A 23 17.07 -11.29 -1.83
C GLU A 23 15.58 -11.21 -1.48
N GLU A 24 14.99 -12.31 -1.01
CA GLU A 24 13.58 -12.36 -0.61
C GLU A 24 13.28 -11.45 0.59
N THR A 25 14.23 -11.32 1.52
CA THR A 25 14.13 -10.39 2.65
C THR A 25 14.12 -8.93 2.17
N ILE A 26 14.97 -8.57 1.21
CA ILE A 26 14.97 -7.20 0.64
C ILE A 26 13.66 -6.94 -0.12
N LYS A 27 13.18 -7.92 -0.90
CA LYS A 27 11.91 -7.80 -1.63
C LYS A 27 10.72 -7.62 -0.69
N SER A 28 10.69 -8.35 0.43
CA SER A 28 9.58 -8.24 1.40
C SER A 28 9.54 -6.86 2.05
N ILE A 29 10.70 -6.33 2.47
CA ILE A 29 10.83 -4.97 3.02
C ILE A 29 10.33 -3.93 2.00
N LYS A 30 10.76 -4.03 0.74
CA LYS A 30 10.33 -3.09 -0.31
C LYS A 30 8.82 -3.17 -0.56
N LYS A 31 8.24 -4.37 -0.51
CA LYS A 31 6.79 -4.55 -0.69
C LYS A 31 5.98 -3.91 0.45
N GLU A 32 6.49 -4.01 1.68
CA GLU A 32 5.88 -3.38 2.85
C GLU A 32 5.91 -1.85 2.73
N ASP A 33 7.04 -1.28 2.33
CA ASP A 33 7.17 0.17 2.09
C ASP A 33 6.19 0.66 1.00
N VAL A 34 6.13 -0.01 -0.15
CA VAL A 34 5.17 0.34 -1.21
C VAL A 34 3.73 0.31 -0.72
N LYS A 35 3.36 -0.72 0.06
CA LYS A 35 2.02 -0.82 0.64
C LYS A 35 1.73 0.36 1.58
N LEU A 36 2.68 0.73 2.43
CA LEU A 36 2.54 1.86 3.35
C LEU A 36 2.37 3.18 2.58
N GLN A 37 3.16 3.41 1.53
CA GLN A 37 3.04 4.60 0.69
C GLN A 37 1.67 4.68 0.00
N MET A 38 1.17 3.56 -0.53
CA MET A 38 -0.18 3.51 -1.11
C MET A 38 -1.26 3.81 -0.07
N GLU A 39 -1.12 3.30 1.15
CA GLU A 39 -2.07 3.56 2.23
C GLU A 39 -2.07 5.05 2.64
N LEU A 40 -0.89 5.67 2.75
CA LEU A 40 -0.77 7.10 3.02
C LEU A 40 -1.40 7.95 1.92
N ALA A 41 -1.10 7.64 0.65
CA ALA A 41 -1.70 8.34 -0.49
C ALA A 41 -3.22 8.19 -0.53
N ALA A 42 -3.75 7.00 -0.23
CA ALA A 42 -5.19 6.77 -0.18
C ALA A 42 -5.87 7.54 0.96
N ARG A 43 -5.24 7.61 2.14
CA ARG A 43 -5.74 8.41 3.27
C ARG A 43 -5.74 9.90 2.93
N GLN A 44 -4.67 10.40 2.34
CA GLN A 44 -4.58 11.79 1.92
C GLN A 44 -5.65 12.13 0.88
N LEU A 45 -5.83 11.29 -0.14
CA LEU A 45 -6.88 11.48 -1.14
C LEU A 45 -8.29 11.48 -0.52
N ALA A 46 -8.55 10.60 0.46
CA ALA A 46 -9.83 10.56 1.15
C ALA A 46 -10.05 11.81 2.02
N GLU A 47 -9.01 12.32 2.67
CA GLU A 47 -9.06 13.58 3.43
C GLU A 47 -9.34 14.76 2.51
N ASP A 48 -8.62 14.87 1.39
CA ASP A 48 -8.83 15.90 0.37
C ASP A 48 -10.27 15.84 -0.16
N TYR A 49 -10.79 14.67 -0.51
CA TYR A 49 -12.18 14.52 -0.98
C TYR A 49 -13.24 15.01 0.03
N ASN A 50 -12.98 14.83 1.34
CA ASN A 50 -13.92 15.24 2.39
C ASN A 50 -13.81 16.73 2.76
N THR A 51 -12.66 17.36 2.50
CA THR A 51 -12.36 18.72 2.97
C THR A 51 -12.36 19.75 1.85
N ASP A 52 -12.01 19.35 0.63
CA ASP A 52 -11.99 20.19 -0.54
C ASP A 52 -13.34 20.15 -1.27
N THR A 53 -14.09 21.24 -1.14
CA THR A 53 -15.39 21.42 -1.81
C THR A 53 -15.28 21.53 -3.32
N GLU A 54 -14.09 21.83 -3.88
CA GLU A 54 -13.90 21.81 -5.34
C GLU A 54 -13.96 20.39 -5.91
N LEU A 55 -13.47 19.39 -5.16
CA LEU A 55 -13.51 17.98 -5.57
C LEU A 55 -14.92 17.40 -5.62
N THR A 56 -15.88 18.04 -4.93
CA THR A 56 -17.29 17.64 -4.88
C THR A 56 -18.24 18.70 -5.46
N ALA A 57 -17.70 19.70 -6.17
CA ALA A 57 -18.47 20.84 -6.66
C ALA A 57 -19.67 20.43 -7.55
N PHE A 58 -19.56 19.32 -8.27
CA PHE A 58 -20.62 18.80 -9.14
C PHE A 58 -21.54 17.78 -8.45
N THR A 59 -21.21 17.28 -7.25
CA THR A 59 -22.06 16.32 -6.52
C THR A 59 -23.42 16.91 -6.17
N SER A 60 -23.52 18.23 -6.07
CA SER A 60 -24.80 18.93 -5.85
C SER A 60 -25.73 18.85 -7.08
N LEU A 61 -25.19 18.64 -8.28
CA LEU A 61 -25.97 18.50 -9.52
C LEU A 61 -26.53 17.07 -9.70
N ASP A 62 -25.98 16.07 -9.01
CA ASP A 62 -26.44 14.67 -9.11
C ASP A 62 -27.90 14.50 -8.66
N TYR A 63 -28.40 15.41 -7.82
CA TYR A 63 -29.78 15.42 -7.32
C TYR A 63 -30.69 16.40 -8.07
N GLU A 64 -30.18 17.14 -9.06
CA GLU A 64 -31.04 17.92 -9.92
C GLU A 64 -31.88 16.98 -10.79
N HIS A 65 -33.19 17.21 -10.79
CA HIS A 65 -34.10 16.48 -11.68
C HIS A 65 -33.71 16.78 -13.12
N PHE A 66 -32.99 15.85 -13.74
CA PHE A 66 -32.69 15.87 -15.16
C PHE A 66 -34.03 15.93 -15.90
N TYR A 67 -34.33 17.06 -16.53
CA TYR A 67 -35.49 17.18 -17.40
C TYR A 67 -35.16 16.39 -18.66
N GLU A 68 -35.54 15.10 -18.69
CA GLU A 68 -35.58 14.37 -19.96
C GLU A 68 -36.50 15.14 -20.92
N ALA A 69 -35.93 15.59 -22.03
CA ALA A 69 -36.68 16.26 -23.08
C ALA A 69 -37.77 15.30 -23.60
N LYS A 70 -39.03 15.74 -23.48
CA LYS A 70 -40.22 15.02 -23.97
C LYS A 70 -40.25 14.93 -25.49
#